data_AF-A0A818EZ13-F1
#
_entry.id   AF-A0A818EZ13-F1
#
_cell.length_a   1.000
_cell.length_b   1.000
_cell.length_c   1.000
_cell.angle_alpha   90.00
_cell.angle_beta   90.00
_cell.angle_gamma   90.00
#
_symmetry.space_group_name_H-M   'P 1'
#
loop_
_entity.id
_entity.type
_entity.pdbx_description
1 polymer ?
#
loop_
_entity_poly.entity_id
_entity_poly.type
_entity_poly.pdbx_seq_one_letter_code
_entity_poly.pdbx_strand_id
1 'polypeptide(L)'
;CVTALKQYPLTDETSNDPILELEHKFWTQSMLNCCNQLNNWTIMSKHIFIEDTKFDTLWSNAHQLNYLMPYAIRAKLKLLISDNEKGCGCGCHWALV
;
A
#
# COMPACT_ATOMS: atom_id res chain seq x y z
N CYS A 1 -9.84 -15.97 -11.72
CA CYS A 1 -9.72 -16.75 -10.48
C CYS A 1 -9.72 -15.82 -9.28
N VAL A 2 -10.90 -15.54 -8.72
CA VAL A 2 -11.01 -14.86 -7.42
C VAL A 2 -11.83 -15.79 -6.55
N THR A 3 -11.14 -16.56 -5.72
CA THR A 3 -11.76 -17.33 -4.64
C THR A 3 -10.83 -17.28 -3.44
N ALA A 4 -11.29 -16.52 -2.44
CA ALA A 4 -10.96 -16.60 -1.03
C ALA A 4 -9.55 -16.21 -0.56
N LEU A 5 -9.28 -14.90 -0.47
CA LEU A 5 -8.63 -14.35 0.72
C LEU A 5 -9.66 -14.36 1.86
N LYS A 6 -9.91 -15.54 2.45
CA LYS A 6 -10.64 -15.59 3.73
C LYS A 6 -9.77 -14.83 4.74
N GLN A 7 -10.35 -13.78 5.33
CA GLN A 7 -9.76 -13.07 6.47
C GLN A 7 -9.36 -14.09 7.53
N TYR A 8 -8.05 -14.25 7.71
CA TYR A 8 -7.53 -14.71 9.00
C TYR A 8 -7.45 -13.46 9.88
N PRO A 9 -8.19 -13.40 11.00
CA PRO A 9 -7.97 -12.34 11.97
C PRO A 9 -6.51 -12.42 12.41
N LEU A 10 -5.84 -11.26 12.49
CA LEU A 10 -4.45 -11.10 12.94
C LEU A 10 -4.34 -11.35 14.46
N THR A 11 -4.86 -12.47 14.94
CA THR A 11 -4.77 -12.90 16.33
C THR A 11 -4.44 -14.39 16.33
N ASP A 12 -3.15 -14.69 16.23
CA ASP A 12 -2.61 -15.78 17.02
C ASP A 12 -1.20 -15.40 17.49
N GLU A 13 -1.15 -14.95 18.73
CA GLU A 13 0.06 -14.70 19.49
C GLU A 13 0.72 -16.07 19.79
N THR A 14 1.54 -16.62 18.89
CA THR A 14 2.65 -17.59 19.16
C THR A 14 3.11 -18.37 17.92
N SER A 15 3.50 -17.71 16.83
CA SER A 15 4.25 -18.39 15.75
C SER A 15 5.46 -17.57 15.31
N ASN A 16 6.61 -17.85 15.93
CA ASN A 16 7.93 -17.55 15.37
C ASN A 16 8.28 -18.58 14.30
N ASP A 17 7.37 -18.85 13.35
CA ASP A 17 7.69 -19.67 12.19
C ASP A 17 8.32 -18.78 11.10
N PRO A 18 9.64 -18.86 10.89
CA PRO A 18 10.31 -18.04 9.88
C PRO A 18 9.78 -18.32 8.46
N ILE A 19 9.23 -19.52 8.20
CA ILE A 19 8.62 -19.87 6.91
C ILE A 19 7.34 -19.05 6.72
N LEU A 20 6.50 -18.95 7.75
CA LEU A 20 5.27 -18.17 7.71
C LEU A 20 5.55 -16.68 7.50
N GLU A 21 6.61 -16.13 8.11
CA GLU A 21 7.02 -14.74 7.91
C GLU A 21 7.50 -14.49 6.46
N LEU A 22 8.26 -15.42 5.89
CA LEU A 22 8.72 -15.39 4.50
C LEU A 22 7.54 -15.45 3.52
N GLU A 23 6.58 -16.34 3.75
CA GLU A 23 5.37 -16.44 2.95
C GLU A 23 4.56 -15.15 3.01
N HIS A 24 4.37 -14.58 4.20
CA HIS A 24 3.65 -13.33 4.35
C HIS A 24 4.30 -12.19 3.55
N LYS A 25 5.63 -12.09 3.58
CA LYS A 25 6.39 -11.12 2.77
C LYS A 25 6.21 -11.37 1.27
N PHE A 26 6.32 -12.62 0.84
CA PHE A 26 6.14 -13.01 -0.55
C PHE A 26 4.74 -12.66 -1.06
N TRP A 27 3.69 -12.99 -0.31
CA TRP A 27 2.32 -12.70 -0.68
C TRP A 27 2.04 -11.20 -0.73
N THR A 28 2.55 -10.45 0.26
CA THR A 28 2.44 -8.99 0.30
C THR A 28 3.09 -8.37 -0.95
N GLN A 29 4.33 -8.76 -1.27
CA GLN A 29 5.04 -8.23 -2.43
C GLN A 29 4.34 -8.58 -3.75
N SER A 30 3.86 -9.82 -3.87
CA SER A 30 3.13 -10.28 -5.06
C SER A 30 1.84 -9.49 -5.26
N MET A 31 1.08 -9.27 -4.19
CA MET A 31 -0.14 -8.46 -4.22
C MET A 31 0.15 -7.00 -4.59
N LEU A 32 1.19 -6.38 -4.03
CA LEU A 32 1.59 -5.00 -4.37
C LEU A 32 2.00 -4.88 -5.84
N ASN A 33 2.75 -5.86 -6.35
CA ASN A 33 3.12 -5.91 -7.75
C ASN A 33 1.89 -6.02 -8.67
N CYS A 34 0.92 -6.88 -8.33
CA CYS A 34 -0.35 -6.98 -9.06
C CYS A 34 -1.12 -5.65 -9.05
N CYS A 35 -1.24 -5.00 -7.88
CA CYS A 35 -1.91 -3.71 -7.80
C CYS A 35 -1.23 -2.64 -8.67
N ASN A 36 0.11 -2.66 -8.71
CA ASN A 36 0.89 -1.76 -9.54
C ASN A 36 0.68 -2.01 -11.04
N GLN A 37 0.60 -3.27 -11.49
CA GLN A 37 0.35 -3.59 -12.90
C GLN A 37 -1.09 -3.23 -13.33
N LEU A 38 -2.06 -3.36 -12.43
CA LEU A 38 -3.46 -3.05 -12.69
C LEU A 38 -3.83 -1.58 -12.47
N ASN A 39 -2.85 -0.72 -12.15
CA ASN A 39 -3.06 0.69 -11.77
C ASN A 39 -4.07 0.88 -10.61
N ASN A 40 -4.19 -0.10 -9.71
CA ASN A 40 -5.14 -0.06 -8.61
C ASN A 40 -4.53 0.64 -7.37
N TRP A 41 -4.28 1.94 -7.52
CA TRP A 41 -3.57 2.75 -6.55
C TRP A 41 -4.27 2.85 -5.20
N THR A 42 -5.60 2.91 -5.21
CA THR A 42 -6.43 2.99 -3.99
C THR A 42 -6.27 1.73 -3.15
N ILE A 43 -6.38 0.55 -3.76
CA ILE A 43 -6.23 -0.72 -3.06
C ILE A 43 -4.78 -0.90 -2.60
N MET A 44 -3.80 -0.57 -3.45
CA MET A 44 -2.38 -0.58 -3.07
C MET A 44 -2.11 0.28 -1.84
N SER A 45 -2.64 1.51 -1.81
CA SER A 45 -2.48 2.41 -0.67
C SER A 45 -3.15 1.87 0.59
N LYS A 46 -4.34 1.28 0.48
CA LYS A 46 -5.07 0.71 1.64
C LYS A 46 -4.34 -0.48 2.26
N HIS A 47 -3.69 -1.32 1.46
CA HIS A 47 -2.93 -2.46 1.97
C HIS A 47 -1.61 -2.06 2.64
N ILE A 48 -1.02 -0.93 2.25
CA ILE A 48 0.22 -0.42 2.88
C ILE A 48 -0.09 0.37 4.15
N PHE A 49 -1.15 1.19 4.12
CA PHE A 49 -1.55 2.05 5.22
C PHE A 49 -2.84 1.51 5.88
N ILE A 50 -2.72 0.43 6.64
CA ILE A 50 -3.81 -0.13 7.43
C ILE A 50 -3.94 0.71 8.70
N GLU A 51 -5.14 1.26 8.96
CA GLU A 51 -5.66 2.08 10.09
C GLU A 51 -4.65 2.87 10.98
N ASP A 52 -3.58 2.26 11.49
CA ASP A 52 -2.55 2.88 12.32
C ASP A 52 -1.15 3.01 11.67
N THR A 53 -0.96 2.42 10.50
CA THR A 53 0.33 2.42 9.80
C THR A 53 0.56 3.80 9.17
N LYS A 54 1.40 4.62 9.79
CA LYS A 54 1.80 5.93 9.26
C LYS A 54 3.04 5.82 8.40
N PHE A 55 3.30 6.84 7.59
CA PHE A 55 4.55 6.93 6.82
C PHE A 55 5.79 6.78 7.72
N ASP A 56 5.74 7.39 8.91
CA ASP A 56 6.81 7.30 9.91
C ASP A 56 7.05 5.85 10.36
N THR A 57 5.99 5.03 10.46
CA THR A 57 6.13 3.61 10.86
C THR A 57 6.88 2.79 9.82
N LEU A 58 6.74 3.11 8.54
CA LEU A 58 7.52 2.49 7.46
C LEU A 58 9.00 2.89 7.53
N TRP A 59 9.28 4.11 7.99
CA TRP A 59 10.64 4.64 8.13
C TRP A 59 11.38 4.02 9.32
N SER A 60 10.65 3.66 10.37
CA SER A 60 11.19 3.05 11.60
C SER A 60 11.67 1.60 11.42
N ASN A 61 11.30 0.93 10.33
CA ASN A 61 11.65 -0.46 10.08
C ASN A 61 12.38 -0.59 8.73
N ALA A 62 13.70 -0.78 8.77
CA ALA A 62 14.55 -0.86 7.57
C ALA A 62 14.13 -1.98 6.59
N HIS A 63 13.51 -3.05 7.09
CA HIS A 63 12.99 -4.10 6.22
C HIS A 63 11.76 -3.57 5.47
N GLN A 64 10.74 -3.10 6.19
CA GLN A 64 9.51 -2.52 5.63
C GLN A 64 9.79 -1.36 4.68
N LEU A 65 10.76 -0.52 5.03
CA LEU A 65 11.23 0.57 4.21
C LEU A 65 11.61 0.12 2.80
N ASN A 66 12.37 -0.96 2.66
CA ASN A 66 12.89 -1.36 1.36
C ASN A 66 11.82 -1.96 0.44
N TYR A 67 10.84 -2.69 0.97
CA TYR A 67 9.85 -3.38 0.14
C TYR A 67 8.49 -2.69 0.04
N LEU A 68 8.06 -1.90 1.04
CA LEU A 68 6.75 -1.20 1.01
C LEU A 68 6.86 0.24 0.49
N MET A 69 7.93 0.96 0.85
CA MET A 69 8.04 2.39 0.57
C MET A 69 7.95 2.77 -0.92
N PRO A 70 8.56 2.02 -1.87
CA PRO A 70 8.43 2.35 -3.29
C PRO A 70 6.97 2.30 -3.77
N TYR A 71 6.20 1.30 -3.34
CA TYR A 71 4.78 1.21 -3.65
C TYR A 71 3.96 2.28 -2.94
N ALA A 72 4.31 2.60 -1.69
CA ALA A 72 3.64 3.61 -0.87
C ALA A 72 3.70 5.00 -1.52
N ILE A 73 4.92 5.43 -1.89
CA ILE A 73 5.17 6.69 -2.58
C ILE A 73 4.44 6.70 -3.93
N ARG A 74 4.57 5.63 -4.72
CA ARG A 74 3.97 5.54 -6.05
C ARG A 74 2.45 5.61 -6.00
N ALA A 75 1.81 4.89 -5.08
CA ALA A 75 0.35 4.89 -4.91
C ALA A 75 -0.16 6.30 -4.60
N LYS A 76 0.41 6.96 -3.58
CA LYS A 76 0.00 8.30 -3.17
C LYS A 76 0.22 9.33 -4.28
N LEU A 77 1.38 9.31 -4.94
CA LEU A 77 1.67 10.22 -6.03
C LEU A 77 0.69 10.04 -7.20
N LYS A 78 0.38 8.79 -7.57
CA LYS A 78 -0.58 8.52 -8.64
C LYS A 78 -1.99 8.98 -8.30
N LEU A 79 -2.44 8.77 -7.07
CA LEU A 79 -3.74 9.26 -6.61
C LEU A 79 -3.81 10.80 -6.66
N LEU A 80 -2.79 11.50 -6.16
CA LEU A 80 -2.72 12.97 -6.20
C LEU A 80 -2.77 13.52 -7.64
N ILE A 81 -2.01 12.89 -8.55
CA ILE A 81 -2.00 13.31 -9.97
C ILE A 81 -3.37 13.04 -10.61
N SER A 82 -3.95 11.85 -10.39
CA SER A 82 -5.24 11.49 -10.98
C SER A 82 -6.41 12.31 -10.45
N ASP A 83 -6.36 12.76 -9.20
CA ASP A 83 -7.38 13.68 -8.67
C ASP A 83 -7.21 15.10 -9.23
N ASN A 84 -5.96 15.55 -9.46
CA ASN A 84 -5.70 16.81 -10.15
C ASN A 84 -6.13 16.76 -11.63
N GLU A 85 -5.98 15.63 -12.31
CA GLU A 85 -6.44 15.46 -13.70
C GLU A 85 -7.97 15.48 -13.81
N LYS A 86 -8.69 14.93 -12.82
CA LYS A 86 -10.15 15.05 -12.73
C LYS A 86 -10.60 16.47 -12.34
N GLY A 87 -9.74 17.20 -11.64
CA GLY A 87 -9.91 18.63 -11.30
C GLY A 87 -9.53 19.59 -12.42
N CYS A 88 -8.78 19.17 -13.43
CA CYS A 88 -8.42 19.96 -14.62
C CYS A 88 -9.57 20.05 -15.65
N GLY A 89 -10.80 20.15 -15.13
CA GLY A 89 -11.99 20.63 -15.81
C GLY A 89 -12.41 22.04 -15.36
N CYS A 90 -11.52 22.85 -14.77
CA CYS A 90 -11.61 24.32 -14.76
C CYS A 90 -10.33 24.93 -14.17
N GLY A 91 -9.99 26.13 -14.65
CA GLY A 91 -8.67 26.75 -14.55
C GLY A 91 -8.15 27.10 -13.14
N CYS A 92 -6.81 27.22 -13.11
CA CYS A 92 -5.99 28.08 -12.27
C CYS A 92 -6.68 28.88 -11.15
N HIS A 93 -6.85 28.27 -9.99
CA HIS A 93 -6.98 28.92 -8.67
C HIS A 93 -6.88 27.71 -7.73
N TRP A 94 -5.81 27.45 -7.00
CA TRP A 94 -5.42 28.18 -5.80
C TRP A 94 -3.95 27.86 -5.51
N ALA A 95 -3.07 28.81 -5.77
CA ALA A 95 -1.86 28.99 -4.98
C ALA A 95 -2.17 30.11 -4.00
N LEU A 96 -1.92 29.88 -2.71
CA LEU A 96 -2.33 30.67 -1.53
C LEU A 96 -3.84 30.46 -1.25
N VAL A 97 -4.25 29.77 -0.17
CA VAL A 97 -3.91 29.92 1.25
C VAL A 97 -3.99 28.57 1.95
#